data_AF-A0A4Q0M9U3-F1
#
_entry.id   AF-A0A4Q0M9U3-F1
#
_cell.length_a   1.000
_cell.length_b   1.000
_cell.length_c   1.000
_cell.angle_alpha   90.00
_cell.angle_beta   90.00
_cell.angle_gamma   90.00
#
_symmetry.space_group_name_H-M   'P 1'
#
loop_
_entity.id
_entity.type
_entity.pdbx_description
1 polymer ?
#
loop_
_entity_poly.entity_id
_entity_poly.type
_entity_poly.pdbx_seq_one_letter_code
_entity_poly.pdbx_strand_id
1 'polypeptide(L)'
;MPKGFKISSPTHRRIVALRRAGRSRVHIAKELGVSYSMVVKTLIEAGLGSQNRLPDEPVLQEYLEAGMSQAEIARTYEVSPALVSKTLKRAREALEPAS
;
A
#
# COMPACT_ATOMS: atom_id res chain seq x y z
N MET A 1 2.01 -22.70 -15.18
CA MET A 1 1.67 -21.26 -15.33
C MET A 1 0.52 -20.94 -14.40
N PRO A 2 0.58 -19.98 -13.45
CA PRO A 2 -0.58 -19.68 -12.63
C PRO A 2 -1.55 -18.77 -13.39
N LYS A 3 -2.79 -19.27 -13.55
CA LYS A 3 -3.91 -18.67 -14.28
C LYS A 3 -4.32 -17.32 -13.70
N GLY A 4 -4.60 -16.36 -14.59
CA GLY A 4 -5.10 -15.04 -14.25
C GLY A 4 -6.41 -15.09 -13.45
N PHE A 5 -6.34 -14.80 -12.16
CA PHE A 5 -7.50 -14.64 -11.31
C PHE A 5 -8.02 -13.21 -11.48
N LYS A 6 -9.05 -13.03 -12.33
CA LYS A 6 -9.69 -11.72 -12.55
C LYS A 6 -10.32 -11.21 -11.26
N ILE A 7 -10.09 -9.93 -10.95
CA ILE A 7 -10.61 -9.15 -9.80
C ILE A 7 -12.15 -9.23 -9.64
N SER A 8 -12.88 -9.73 -10.63
CA SER A 8 -14.35 -9.82 -10.64
C SER A 8 -14.99 -10.93 -9.76
N SER A 9 -14.21 -11.78 -9.08
CA SER A 9 -14.77 -12.85 -8.26
C SER A 9 -15.49 -12.32 -7.01
N PRO A 10 -16.59 -12.96 -6.56
CA PRO A 10 -17.25 -12.64 -5.28
C PRO A 10 -16.26 -12.64 -4.10
N THR A 11 -15.28 -13.55 -4.13
CA THR A 11 -14.20 -13.66 -3.15
C THR A 11 -13.34 -12.40 -3.10
N HIS A 12 -12.99 -11.81 -4.25
CA HIS A 12 -12.21 -10.58 -4.30
C HIS A 12 -12.97 -9.39 -3.69
N ARG A 13 -14.27 -9.26 -3.99
CA ARG A 13 -15.12 -8.24 -3.37
C ARG A 13 -15.19 -8.41 -1.86
N ARG A 14 -15.25 -9.65 -1.36
CA ARG A 14 -15.28 -9.97 0.06
C ARG A 14 -13.96 -9.62 0.77
N ILE A 15 -12.82 -9.90 0.14
CA ILE A 15 -11.49 -9.51 0.63
C ILE A 15 -11.40 -7.99 0.83
N VAL A 16 -11.82 -7.21 -0.17
CA VAL A 16 -11.82 -5.74 -0.12
C VAL A 16 -12.76 -5.22 0.98
N ALA A 17 -13.97 -5.78 1.08
CA ALA A 17 -14.94 -5.38 2.10
C ALA A 17 -14.43 -5.64 3.53
N LEU A 18 -13.86 -6.82 3.79
CA LEU A 18 -13.31 -7.15 5.11
C LEU A 18 -12.10 -6.29 5.45
N ARG A 19 -11.25 -5.95 4.47
CA ARG A 19 -10.14 -5.03 4.70
C ARG A 19 -10.62 -3.62 5.06
N ARG A 20 -11.65 -3.12 4.38
CA ARG A 20 -12.29 -1.83 4.71
C ARG A 20 -12.96 -1.85 6.08
N ALA A 21 -13.44 -3.01 6.53
CA ALA A 21 -13.93 -3.23 7.89
C ALA A 21 -12.81 -3.38 8.95
N GLY A 22 -11.55 -3.11 8.59
CA GLY A 22 -10.41 -3.13 9.52
C GLY A 22 -9.86 -4.53 9.83
N ARG A 23 -10.29 -5.58 9.13
CA ARG A 23 -9.76 -6.93 9.36
C ARG A 23 -8.32 -7.05 8.85
N SER A 24 -7.51 -7.79 9.61
CA SER A 24 -6.14 -8.09 9.21
C SER A 24 -6.12 -9.09 8.05
N ARG A 25 -5.08 -9.02 7.21
CA ARG A 25 -4.93 -9.90 6.03
C ARG A 25 -4.92 -11.39 6.41
N VAL A 26 -4.33 -11.70 7.56
CA VAL A 26 -4.30 -13.07 8.12
C VAL A 26 -5.70 -13.53 8.53
N HIS A 27 -6.48 -12.65 9.16
CA HIS A 27 -7.85 -12.97 9.53
C HIS A 27 -8.72 -13.18 8.29
N ILE A 28 -8.61 -12.30 7.29
CA ILE A 28 -9.33 -12.40 6.01
C ILE A 28 -9.01 -13.73 5.30
N ALA A 29 -7.73 -14.12 5.26
CA ALA A 29 -7.30 -15.37 4.64
C ALA A 29 -7.93 -16.60 5.33
N LYS A 30 -7.92 -16.62 6.67
CA LYS A 30 -8.55 -17.69 7.46
C LYS A 30 -10.06 -17.71 7.30
N GLU A 31 -10.71 -16.56 7.39
CA GLU A 31 -12.17 -16.42 7.34
C GLU A 31 -12.74 -16.87 5.98
N LEU A 32 -12.04 -16.56 4.89
CA LEU A 32 -12.48 -16.89 3.54
C LEU A 32 -11.88 -18.20 3.00
N GLY A 33 -11.02 -18.89 3.76
CA GLY A 33 -10.35 -20.11 3.32
C GLY A 33 -9.43 -19.91 2.10
N VAL A 34 -8.88 -18.71 1.93
CA VAL A 34 -8.01 -18.35 0.79
C VAL A 34 -6.56 -18.21 1.22
N SER A 35 -5.64 -18.30 0.26
CA SER A 35 -4.22 -18.08 0.55
C SER A 35 -3.95 -16.62 0.90
N TYR A 36 -3.01 -16.40 1.83
CA TYR A 36 -2.55 -15.05 2.19
C TYR A 36 -2.07 -14.25 0.97
N SER A 37 -1.36 -14.91 0.05
CA SER A 37 -0.87 -14.28 -1.19
C SER A 37 -1.99 -13.79 -2.09
N MET A 38 -3.12 -14.52 -2.16
CA MET A 38 -4.32 -14.06 -2.89
C MET A 38 -4.88 -12.80 -2.23
N VAL A 39 -5.04 -12.79 -0.91
CA VAL A 39 -5.49 -11.60 -0.16
C VAL A 39 -4.60 -10.39 -0.46
N VAL A 40 -3.28 -10.55 -0.37
CA VAL A 40 -2.32 -9.46 -0.66
C VAL A 40 -2.49 -8.96 -2.09
N LYS A 41 -2.51 -9.85 -3.09
CA LYS A 41 -2.63 -9.47 -4.49
C LYS A 41 -3.95 -8.74 -4.78
N THR A 42 -5.07 -9.27 -4.30
CA THR A 42 -6.38 -8.63 -4.45
C THR A 42 -6.43 -7.26 -3.80
N LEU A 43 -5.82 -7.10 -2.62
CA LEU A 43 -5.76 -5.79 -1.97
C LEU A 43 -4.88 -4.83 -2.75
N ILE A 44 -3.71 -5.25 -3.26
CA ILE A 44 -2.86 -4.41 -4.12
C ILE A 44 -3.62 -3.96 -5.37
N GLU A 45 -4.27 -4.88 -6.07
CA GLU A 45 -5.07 -4.58 -7.26
C GLU A 45 -6.25 -3.64 -6.96
N ALA A 46 -6.78 -3.68 -5.74
CA ALA A 46 -7.82 -2.77 -5.26
C ALA A 46 -7.29 -1.46 -4.64
N GLY A 47 -5.98 -1.19 -4.70
CA GLY A 47 -5.35 -0.01 -4.10
C GLY A 47 -5.29 -0.03 -2.56
N LEU A 48 -5.61 -1.17 -1.93
CA LEU A 48 -5.58 -1.41 -0.48
C LEU A 48 -4.35 -2.26 -0.06
N GLY A 49 -3.47 -2.54 -1.00
CA GLY A 49 -2.27 -3.34 -0.80
C GLY A 49 -1.26 -2.55 0.02
N SER A 50 -0.75 -3.19 1.08
CA SER A 50 0.30 -2.65 1.93
C SER A 50 0.13 -1.17 2.30
N GLN A 51 -0.69 -0.87 3.33
CA GLN A 51 -0.62 0.44 3.98
C GLN A 51 0.84 0.77 4.32
N ASN A 52 1.60 -0.19 4.85
CA ASN A 52 3.04 -0.04 5.15
C ASN A 52 4.00 0.21 3.97
N ARG A 53 3.52 0.36 2.73
CA ARG A 53 4.39 0.72 1.60
C ARG A 53 4.10 2.17 1.25
N LEU A 54 5.06 3.02 1.63
CA LEU A 54 5.11 4.39 1.17
C LEU A 54 4.97 4.44 -0.36
N PRO A 55 4.20 5.40 -0.90
CA PRO A 55 4.22 5.71 -2.32
C PRO A 55 5.64 5.97 -2.82
N ASP A 56 5.82 5.80 -4.12
CA ASP A 56 7.05 6.23 -4.79
C ASP A 56 7.18 7.76 -4.67
N GLU A 57 8.41 8.26 -4.77
CA GLU A 57 8.72 9.67 -4.51
C GLU A 57 7.85 10.70 -5.24
N PRO A 58 7.57 10.63 -6.56
CA PRO A 58 6.79 11.68 -7.22
C PRO A 58 5.43 11.89 -6.54
N VAL A 59 4.82 10.79 -6.08
CA VAL A 59 3.54 10.83 -5.36
C VAL A 59 3.70 11.45 -3.96
N LEU A 60 4.84 11.20 -3.28
CA LEU A 60 5.12 11.84 -1.99
C LEU A 60 5.36 13.34 -2.12
N GLN A 61 6.02 13.76 -3.19
CA GLN A 61 6.25 15.17 -3.45
C GLN A 61 4.95 15.90 -3.80
N GLU A 62 4.07 15.29 -4.60
CA GLU A 62 2.71 15.80 -4.85
C GLU A 62 1.93 15.99 -3.54
N TYR A 63 2.02 15.07 -2.58
CA TYR A 63 1.36 15.24 -1.27
C TYR A 63 1.94 16.40 -0.46
N LEU A 64 3.26 16.61 -0.50
CA LEU A 64 3.90 17.75 0.16
C LEU A 64 3.48 19.08 -0.49
N GLU A 65 3.42 19.12 -1.84
CA GLU A 65 2.95 20.29 -2.60
C GLU A 65 1.46 20.58 -2.37
N ALA A 66 0.65 19.53 -2.15
CA ALA A 66 -0.74 19.63 -1.72
C ALA A 66 -0.89 20.07 -0.25
N GLY A 67 0.21 20.28 0.47
CA GLY A 67 0.23 20.76 1.85
C GLY A 67 0.10 19.69 2.93
N MET A 68 0.15 18.39 2.59
CA MET A 68 0.23 17.34 3.59
C MET A 68 1.60 17.33 4.25
N SER A 69 1.63 17.23 5.58
CA SER A 69 2.86 17.04 6.32
C SER A 69 3.37 15.59 6.21
N GLN A 70 4.67 15.38 6.36
CA GLN A 70 5.27 14.03 6.43
C GLN A 70 4.62 13.16 7.53
N ALA A 71 4.16 13.77 8.61
CA ALA A 71 3.46 13.09 9.69
C ALA A 71 2.05 12.61 9.26
N GLU A 72 1.31 13.40 8.48
CA GLU A 72 0.02 13.01 7.91
C GLU A 72 0.18 11.91 6.86
N ILE A 73 1.20 11.99 6.02
CA ILE A 73 1.58 10.94 5.08
C ILE A 73 1.90 9.66 5.86
N ALA A 74 2.72 9.75 6.91
CA ALA A 74 3.07 8.61 7.75
C ALA A 74 1.83 7.93 8.36
N ARG A 75 0.87 8.72 8.84
CA ARG A 75 -0.39 8.21 9.41
C ARG A 75 -1.29 7.59 8.35
N THR A 76 -1.43 8.23 7.19
CA THR A 76 -2.23 7.75 6.06
C THR A 76 -1.76 6.38 5.58
N TYR A 77 -0.44 6.19 5.54
CA TYR A 77 0.19 4.95 5.13
C TYR A 77 0.58 4.05 6.32
N GLU A 78 0.19 4.36 7.56
CA GLU A 78 0.56 3.56 8.75
C GLU A 78 2.06 3.19 8.81
N VAL A 79 2.93 4.08 8.35
CA VAL A 79 4.39 3.94 8.33
C VAL A 79 5.02 4.85 9.38
N SER A 80 6.27 4.57 9.75
CA SER A 80 7.02 5.50 10.59
C SER A 80 7.35 6.78 9.81
N PRO A 81 7.24 7.98 10.42
CA PRO A 81 7.71 9.24 9.82
C PRO A 81 9.18 9.17 9.38
N ALA A 82 10.00 8.37 10.07
CA ALA A 82 11.40 8.14 9.70
C ALA A 82 11.53 7.44 8.33
N LEU A 83 10.59 6.57 7.98
CA LEU A 83 10.57 5.91 6.67
C LEU A 83 10.20 6.92 5.58
N VAL A 84 9.25 7.82 5.83
CA VAL A 84 8.87 8.91 4.91
C VAL A 84 10.09 9.79 4.60
N SER A 85 10.76 10.27 5.65
CA SER A 85 11.96 11.10 5.53
C SER A 85 13.10 10.39 4.78
N LYS A 86 13.34 9.11 5.07
CA LYS A 86 14.36 8.31 4.40
C LYS A 86 14.07 8.11 2.91
N THR A 87 12.81 7.89 2.54
CA THR A 87 12.39 7.74 1.14
C THR A 87 12.58 9.05 0.37
N LEU A 88 12.14 10.18 0.94
CA LEU A 88 12.34 11.52 0.35
C LEU A 88 13.82 11.86 0.18
N LYS A 89 14.65 11.58 1.19
CA LYS A 89 16.10 11.82 1.12
C LYS A 89 16.75 11.02 0.00
N ARG A 90 16.45 9.72 -0.11
CA ARG A 90 17.01 8.85 -1.16
C ARG A 90 16.63 9.31 -2.55
N ALA A 91 15.41 9.81 -2.72
CA ALA A 91 14.95 10.27 -4.01
C ALA A 91 15.59 11.60 -4.41
N ARG A 92 15.75 12.53 -3.45
CA ARG A 92 16.53 13.76 -3.66
C ARG A 92 17.99 13.45 -4.06
N GLU A 93 18.61 12.48 -3.41
CA GLU A 93 19.97 12.01 -3.74
C GLU A 93 20.03 11.30 -5.10
N ALA A 94 18.94 10.70 -5.56
CA ALA A 94 18.87 10.06 -6.88
C ALA A 94 18.65 11.06 -8.03
N LEU A 95 18.03 12.22 -7.74
CA LEU A 95 17.83 13.32 -8.69
C LEU A 95 19.06 14.23 -8.82
N GLU A 96 19.98 14.20 -7.85
CA GLU A 96 21.30 14.83 -7.97
C GLU A 96 22.38 13.76 -8.16
N PRO A 97 22.56 13.22 -9.39
CA PRO A 97 23.78 12.47 -9.67
C PRO A 97 24.95 13.42 -9.43
N ALA A 98 25.83 13.03 -8.51
CA ALA A 98 27.03 13.76 -8.13
C ALA A 98 27.69 14.42 -9.36
N SER A 99 27.76 15.75 -9.33
CA SER A 99 28.61 16.55 -10.24
C SER A 99 30.07 16.36 -9.92
#